data_AF-A0A7X5AJM0-F1
#
_entry.id   AF-A0A7X5AJM0-F1
#
_cell.length_a   1.000
_cell.length_b   1.000
_cell.length_c   1.000
_cell.angle_alpha   90.00
_cell.angle_beta   90.00
_cell.angle_gamma   90.00
#
_symmetry.space_group_name_H-M   'P 1'
#
loop_
_entity.id
_entity.type
_entity.pdbx_description
1 polymer ?
#
loop_
_entity_poly.entity_id
_entity_poly.type
_entity_poly.pdbx_seq_one_letter_code
_entity_poly.pdbx_strand_id
1 'polypeptide(L)'
;MASRVRDRAGRYMGAWLVLTFLCALAPAVLAQPVEERPEVRVIIDVSGSMRANDPDRLRASALELLVSLLPEGTSAGVWTFGETVANPLPSGEVNAVWRRRAQALGPALAGVQPYTDIEAAVRRAAAPAADGWRHLVLLTDGVIDLPPARGSKPEVDAASRRELLDELAVELADSGVVVHAIAFSDQADMALVESLSRTTGGLPALVASPESLLVAFLDIVERIFPTDRVPLEGGRFHIEPGIETFSALLFHDPDAEPLMLLGPEGREYRADAPPQGWRWQVEPRFDLLRVPDPIPGEWRIEGEVTEQSRIGVTSALTLRTGELPATAFLGFPIPVEAWLERDGMPYTDELEGLSLRADLAAADGEVWATTRLAHDGERFRGELPAPTLPGGARLVITAEAEGMVRQRSQAINLLAPLEASHQPESRRVVLTARHPELAHHNTRPWAELAGERLEIEPRGERSWMVALPELDDSVSRPLKLGAEVRLQAQTHELRLPPLMLFAESATGLDLARGRGELSAERFHQDLAAGHGRDADPGGVVERFVGAINRGVASGVEHWRTSWQPRLSGLAARPLVWALAGGAVLIVILLFLLRGRRQRRRPAHREDPHV
;
A
#
# COMPACT_ATOMS: atom_id res chain seq x y z
N MET A 1 -40.31 71.32 19.60
CA MET A 1 -41.02 70.59 18.54
C MET A 1 -40.13 70.62 17.30
N ALA A 2 -39.91 69.46 16.66
CA ALA A 2 -39.07 69.20 15.48
C ALA A 2 -37.54 69.41 15.60
N SER A 3 -36.76 68.31 15.66
CA SER A 3 -35.46 68.11 14.96
C SER A 3 -34.53 66.99 15.48
N ARG A 4 -35.00 65.92 16.13
CA ARG A 4 -34.11 64.78 16.48
C ARG A 4 -34.73 63.39 16.33
N VAL A 5 -35.11 63.01 15.10
CA VAL A 5 -35.47 61.60 14.80
C VAL A 5 -34.82 61.04 13.54
N ARG A 6 -34.17 61.85 12.70
CA ARG A 6 -33.78 61.39 11.35
C ARG A 6 -32.37 60.81 11.18
N ASP A 7 -31.63 60.58 12.26
CA ASP A 7 -30.19 60.24 12.17
C ASP A 7 -29.77 58.91 12.84
N ARG A 8 -30.74 58.11 13.31
CA ARG A 8 -30.47 56.75 13.81
C ARG A 8 -30.84 55.64 12.84
N ALA A 9 -31.71 55.86 11.85
CA ALA A 9 -32.11 54.81 10.91
C ALA A 9 -31.03 54.50 9.83
N GLY A 10 -30.20 55.48 9.44
CA GLY A 10 -29.17 55.29 8.42
C GLY A 10 -27.92 54.52 8.89
N ARG A 11 -27.61 54.56 10.19
CA ARG A 11 -26.42 53.87 10.75
C ARG A 11 -26.65 52.39 11.04
N TYR A 12 -27.88 51.97 11.32
CA TYR A 12 -28.20 50.55 11.49
C TYR A 12 -28.46 49.83 10.17
N MET A 13 -28.91 50.55 9.12
CA MET A 13 -29.15 49.94 7.80
C MET A 13 -27.84 49.68 7.03
N GLY A 14 -26.85 50.56 7.16
CA GLY A 14 -25.50 50.34 6.62
C GLY A 14 -24.73 49.22 7.32
N ALA A 15 -24.90 49.08 8.64
CA ALA A 15 -24.28 47.99 9.40
C ALA A 15 -24.91 46.62 9.07
N TRP A 16 -26.22 46.57 8.82
CA TRP A 16 -26.89 45.35 8.37
C TRP A 16 -26.52 44.95 6.93
N LEU A 17 -26.38 45.91 6.01
CA LEU A 17 -25.94 45.61 4.64
C LEU A 17 -24.47 45.14 4.58
N VAL A 18 -23.57 45.69 5.39
CA VAL A 18 -22.18 45.21 5.47
C VAL A 18 -22.08 43.84 6.15
N LEU A 19 -22.91 43.56 7.17
CA LEU A 19 -22.94 42.24 7.82
C LEU A 19 -23.58 41.18 6.90
N THR A 20 -24.59 41.54 6.11
CA THR A 20 -25.21 40.63 5.14
C THR A 20 -24.30 40.39 3.93
N PHE A 21 -23.50 41.40 3.53
CA PHE A 21 -22.50 41.24 2.46
C PHE A 21 -21.25 40.47 2.93
N LEU A 22 -20.84 40.58 4.20
CA LEU A 22 -19.79 39.72 4.78
C LEU A 22 -20.27 38.27 5.01
N CYS A 23 -21.56 38.06 5.34
CA CYS A 23 -22.12 36.71 5.48
C CYS A 23 -22.51 36.06 4.14
N ALA A 24 -22.65 36.83 3.06
CA ALA A 24 -22.91 36.30 1.71
C ALA A 24 -21.62 35.98 0.92
N LEU A 25 -20.45 36.37 1.41
CA LEU A 25 -19.13 36.15 0.78
C LEU A 25 -18.25 35.10 1.49
N ALA A 26 -18.81 34.34 2.45
CA ALA A 26 -18.13 33.17 3.01
C ALA A 26 -19.13 32.03 3.26
N PRO A 27 -19.27 31.14 2.28
CA PRO A 27 -18.89 29.76 2.54
C PRO A 27 -18.04 29.25 1.37
N ALA A 28 -16.77 29.67 1.31
CA ALA A 28 -15.77 29.07 0.42
C ALA A 28 -14.43 28.80 1.11
N VAL A 29 -14.35 28.97 2.44
CA VAL A 29 -13.14 28.68 3.23
C VAL A 29 -13.54 27.90 4.47
N LEU A 30 -14.21 26.77 4.26
CA LEU A 30 -14.17 25.55 5.09
C LEU A 30 -14.62 24.39 4.19
N ALA A 31 -14.08 24.31 2.97
CA ALA A 31 -13.88 23.00 2.39
C ALA A 31 -12.68 22.45 3.16
N GLN A 32 -12.95 21.78 4.27
CA GLN A 32 -12.00 20.77 4.73
C GLN A 32 -11.72 19.90 3.50
N PRO A 33 -10.47 19.54 3.18
CA PRO A 33 -10.27 18.49 2.20
C PRO A 33 -11.12 17.33 2.71
N VAL A 34 -12.13 16.95 1.92
CA VAL A 34 -12.71 15.62 2.09
C VAL A 34 -11.49 14.73 2.03
N GLU A 35 -11.19 14.05 3.13
CA GLU A 35 -10.16 13.02 3.16
C GLU A 35 -10.68 11.97 2.16
N GLU A 36 -10.32 12.16 0.89
CA GLU A 36 -10.86 11.41 -0.23
C GLU A 36 -10.47 9.96 0.00
N ARG A 37 -11.50 9.14 0.27
CA ARG A 37 -11.28 7.72 0.54
C ARG A 37 -10.72 7.10 -0.72
N PRO A 38 -9.58 6.39 -0.65
CA PRO A 38 -8.98 5.82 -1.84
C PRO A 38 -9.96 4.85 -2.51
N GLU A 39 -10.01 4.90 -3.83
CA GLU A 39 -10.80 3.97 -4.64
C GLU A 39 -9.90 2.83 -5.12
N VAL A 40 -10.28 1.58 -4.86
CA VAL A 40 -9.52 0.40 -5.27
C VAL A 40 -10.20 -0.33 -6.42
N ARG A 41 -9.54 -0.47 -7.56
CA ARG A 41 -10.07 -1.18 -8.73
C ARG A 41 -9.17 -2.34 -9.10
N VAL A 42 -9.70 -3.55 -9.06
CA VAL A 42 -8.93 -4.75 -9.43
C VAL A 42 -9.17 -5.08 -10.88
N ILE A 43 -8.11 -5.39 -11.61
CA ILE A 43 -8.12 -5.73 -13.03
C ILE A 43 -7.54 -7.13 -13.15
N ILE A 44 -8.37 -8.11 -13.51
CA ILE A 44 -8.00 -9.53 -13.52
C ILE A 44 -7.91 -10.03 -14.96
N ASP A 45 -6.76 -10.57 -15.34
CA ASP A 45 -6.55 -11.21 -16.62
C ASP A 45 -7.35 -12.52 -16.74
N VAL A 46 -8.08 -12.66 -17.84
CA VAL A 46 -8.86 -13.86 -18.20
C VAL A 46 -8.49 -14.36 -19.61
N SER A 47 -7.26 -14.08 -20.05
CA SER A 47 -6.71 -14.55 -21.33
C SER A 47 -6.41 -16.06 -21.33
N GLY A 48 -6.04 -16.60 -22.50
CA GLY A 48 -5.86 -18.03 -22.74
C GLY A 48 -4.59 -18.61 -22.15
N SER A 49 -3.53 -17.80 -22.01
CA SER A 49 -2.29 -18.17 -21.31
C SER A 49 -2.56 -18.58 -19.87
N MET A 50 -3.60 -18.02 -19.25
CA MET A 50 -3.96 -18.25 -17.86
C MET A 50 -4.28 -19.72 -17.56
N ARG A 51 -4.66 -20.54 -18.55
CA ARG A 51 -4.89 -21.97 -18.29
C ARG A 51 -3.62 -22.71 -17.87
N ALA A 52 -2.48 -22.32 -18.41
CA ALA A 52 -1.19 -22.93 -18.10
C ALA A 52 -0.51 -22.20 -16.94
N ASN A 53 -0.67 -20.88 -16.86
CA ASN A 53 0.06 -20.01 -15.94
C ASN A 53 -0.65 -19.78 -14.59
N ASP A 54 -1.89 -20.27 -14.44
CA ASP A 54 -2.64 -20.23 -13.18
C ASP A 54 -3.15 -21.63 -12.76
N PRO A 55 -2.23 -22.57 -12.46
CA PRO A 55 -2.59 -23.93 -12.04
C PRO A 55 -3.33 -23.94 -10.68
N ASP A 56 -2.95 -23.03 -9.79
CA ASP A 56 -3.48 -22.93 -8.42
C ASP A 56 -4.74 -22.06 -8.30
N ARG A 57 -5.27 -21.56 -9.43
CA ARG A 57 -6.46 -20.69 -9.49
C ARG A 57 -6.32 -19.41 -8.66
N LEU A 58 -5.13 -18.82 -8.65
CA LEU A 58 -4.74 -17.53 -8.09
C LEU A 58 -5.72 -16.41 -8.42
N ARG A 59 -6.41 -16.43 -9.57
CA ARG A 59 -7.45 -15.44 -9.88
C ARG A 59 -8.64 -15.48 -8.92
N ALA A 60 -9.08 -16.68 -8.54
CA ALA A 60 -10.15 -16.84 -7.56
C ALA A 60 -9.65 -16.42 -6.17
N SER A 61 -8.45 -16.86 -5.80
CA SER A 61 -7.80 -16.48 -4.55
C SER A 61 -7.64 -14.97 -4.42
N ALA A 62 -7.21 -14.27 -5.47
CA ALA A 62 -7.09 -12.82 -5.50
C ALA A 62 -8.40 -12.09 -5.20
N LEU A 63 -9.50 -12.57 -5.79
CA LEU A 63 -10.82 -12.00 -5.56
C LEU A 63 -11.30 -12.25 -4.12
N GLU A 64 -11.05 -13.43 -3.57
CA GLU A 64 -11.36 -13.75 -2.17
C GLU A 64 -10.55 -12.86 -1.21
N LEU A 65 -9.26 -12.71 -1.46
CA LEU A 65 -8.36 -11.83 -0.70
C LEU A 65 -8.82 -10.38 -0.75
N LEU A 66 -9.21 -9.87 -1.92
CA LEU A 66 -9.81 -8.55 -2.05
C LEU A 66 -11.04 -8.39 -1.16
N VAL A 67 -11.94 -9.38 -1.20
CA VAL A 67 -13.18 -9.39 -0.43
C VAL A 67 -12.93 -9.50 1.06
N SER A 68 -11.81 -10.05 1.50
CA SER A 68 -11.50 -10.20 2.93
C SER A 68 -10.71 -9.01 3.48
N LEU A 69 -9.77 -8.46 2.70
CA LEU A 69 -8.79 -7.49 3.19
C LEU A 69 -9.24 -6.03 3.07
N LEU A 70 -10.15 -5.71 2.13
CA LEU A 70 -10.59 -4.33 1.96
C LEU A 70 -11.43 -3.82 3.15
N PRO A 71 -11.11 -2.64 3.71
CA PRO A 71 -11.87 -2.04 4.80
C PRO A 71 -13.33 -1.74 4.39
N GLU A 72 -14.26 -1.90 5.32
CA GLU A 72 -15.66 -1.47 5.13
C GLU A 72 -15.73 0.04 4.84
N GLY A 73 -16.60 0.44 3.92
CA GLY A 73 -16.78 1.85 3.55
C GLY A 73 -15.82 2.39 2.49
N THR A 74 -14.86 1.57 2.03
CA THR A 74 -13.99 1.85 0.88
C THR A 74 -14.76 1.72 -0.43
N SER A 75 -14.42 2.49 -1.46
CA SER A 75 -14.97 2.28 -2.80
C SER A 75 -14.14 1.24 -3.56
N ALA A 76 -14.76 0.17 -4.03
CA ALA A 76 -14.06 -0.86 -4.81
C ALA A 76 -14.86 -1.46 -5.97
N GLY A 77 -14.16 -1.93 -7.00
CA GLY A 77 -14.73 -2.59 -8.17
C GLY A 77 -13.79 -3.61 -8.82
N VAL A 78 -14.31 -4.45 -9.70
CA VAL A 78 -13.58 -5.52 -10.39
C VAL A 78 -13.82 -5.45 -11.89
N TRP A 79 -12.73 -5.45 -12.63
CA TRP A 79 -12.64 -5.54 -14.08
C TRP A 79 -12.00 -6.86 -14.48
N THR A 80 -12.41 -7.39 -15.62
CA THR A 80 -11.74 -8.52 -16.27
C THR A 80 -11.31 -8.12 -17.67
N PHE A 81 -10.20 -8.66 -18.15
CA PHE A 81 -9.69 -8.33 -19.47
C PHE A 81 -9.07 -9.52 -20.19
N GLY A 82 -8.97 -9.37 -21.51
CA GLY A 82 -8.38 -10.31 -22.45
C GLY A 82 -8.37 -9.59 -23.80
N GLU A 83 -9.11 -10.09 -24.79
CA GLU A 83 -9.38 -9.34 -26.03
C GLU A 83 -10.30 -8.14 -25.77
N THR A 84 -11.21 -8.27 -24.80
CA THR A 84 -12.18 -7.26 -24.40
C THR A 84 -12.14 -7.01 -22.90
N VAL A 85 -12.46 -5.78 -22.51
CA VAL A 85 -12.52 -5.36 -21.12
C VAL A 85 -13.97 -5.34 -20.64
N ALA A 86 -14.25 -6.08 -19.57
CA ALA A 86 -15.55 -6.10 -18.90
C ALA A 86 -15.43 -5.54 -17.48
N ASN A 87 -16.53 -4.99 -16.98
CA ASN A 87 -16.65 -4.54 -15.60
C ASN A 87 -17.76 -5.37 -14.91
N PRO A 88 -17.46 -6.62 -14.52
CA PRO A 88 -18.44 -7.50 -13.89
C PRO A 88 -18.91 -7.00 -12.51
N LEU A 89 -18.11 -6.18 -11.82
CA LEU A 89 -18.51 -5.54 -10.57
C LEU A 89 -18.13 -4.06 -10.57
N PRO A 90 -19.07 -3.17 -10.94
CA PRO A 90 -18.86 -1.74 -10.90
C PRO A 90 -18.44 -1.24 -9.52
N SER A 91 -17.69 -0.13 -9.50
CA SER A 91 -17.28 0.53 -8.26
C SER A 91 -18.47 0.77 -7.34
N GLY A 92 -18.32 0.40 -6.08
CA GLY A 92 -19.30 0.65 -5.04
C GLY A 92 -18.69 0.51 -3.65
N GLU A 93 -19.42 0.95 -2.64
CA GLU A 93 -18.98 0.87 -1.26
C GLU A 93 -18.87 -0.60 -0.79
N VAL A 94 -17.72 -0.95 -0.23
CA VAL A 94 -17.43 -2.26 0.35
C VAL A 94 -18.30 -2.44 1.59
N ASN A 95 -19.34 -3.24 1.42
CA ASN A 95 -20.29 -3.65 2.47
C ASN A 95 -20.71 -5.11 2.24
N ALA A 96 -21.56 -5.65 3.13
CA ALA A 96 -22.01 -7.05 3.02
C ALA A 96 -22.71 -7.40 1.69
N VAL A 97 -23.36 -6.42 1.02
CA VAL A 97 -23.98 -6.65 -0.30
C VAL A 97 -22.92 -6.73 -1.38
N TRP A 98 -21.97 -5.79 -1.38
CA TRP A 98 -20.86 -5.78 -2.31
C TRP A 98 -20.01 -7.06 -2.19
N ARG A 99 -19.66 -7.47 -0.95
CA ARG A 99 -18.87 -8.68 -0.69
C ARG A 99 -19.55 -9.94 -1.24
N ARG A 100 -20.88 -10.08 -1.06
CA ARG A 100 -21.64 -11.20 -1.67
C ARG A 100 -21.65 -11.17 -3.19
N ARG A 101 -21.74 -9.98 -3.81
CA ARG A 101 -21.68 -9.84 -5.28
C ARG A 101 -20.30 -10.22 -5.80
N ALA A 102 -19.26 -9.76 -5.14
CA ALA A 102 -17.88 -10.11 -5.46
C ALA A 102 -17.66 -11.63 -5.37
N GLN A 103 -18.08 -12.28 -4.28
CA GLN A 103 -17.99 -13.74 -4.14
C GLN A 103 -18.72 -14.51 -5.24
N ALA A 104 -19.80 -13.96 -5.80
CA ALA A 104 -20.55 -14.59 -6.89
C ALA A 104 -19.87 -14.47 -8.27
N LEU A 105 -18.74 -13.75 -8.39
CA LEU A 105 -18.04 -13.55 -9.67
C LEU A 105 -17.16 -14.72 -10.11
N GLY A 106 -16.94 -15.74 -9.26
CA GLY A 106 -16.09 -16.89 -9.59
C GLY A 106 -16.29 -17.45 -11.00
N PRO A 107 -17.54 -17.71 -11.46
CA PRO A 107 -17.81 -18.18 -12.82
C PRO A 107 -17.40 -17.20 -13.93
N ALA A 108 -17.50 -15.89 -13.69
CA ALA A 108 -17.11 -14.85 -14.66
C ALA A 108 -15.59 -14.78 -14.84
N LEU A 109 -14.81 -15.21 -13.84
CA LEU A 109 -13.36 -15.32 -13.91
C LEU A 109 -12.86 -16.57 -14.67
N ALA A 110 -13.74 -17.55 -14.90
CA ALA A 110 -13.41 -18.77 -15.63
C ALA A 110 -13.44 -18.60 -17.16
N GLY A 111 -13.81 -17.42 -17.66
CA GLY A 111 -13.78 -17.10 -19.08
C GLY A 111 -12.37 -17.20 -19.65
N VAL A 112 -12.27 -17.58 -20.93
CA VAL A 112 -10.98 -17.63 -21.64
C VAL A 112 -11.08 -16.82 -22.92
N GLN A 113 -10.31 -15.75 -23.00
CA GLN A 113 -10.17 -14.92 -24.20
C GLN A 113 -8.81 -15.20 -24.87
N PRO A 114 -8.70 -15.18 -26.22
CA PRO A 114 -7.48 -15.61 -26.91
C PRO A 114 -6.31 -14.61 -26.87
N TYR A 115 -6.57 -13.35 -26.56
CA TYR A 115 -5.62 -12.23 -26.62
C TYR A 115 -5.56 -11.49 -25.29
N THR A 116 -4.54 -10.63 -25.14
CA THR A 116 -4.22 -9.92 -23.89
C THR A 116 -3.97 -8.44 -24.16
N ASP A 117 -4.98 -7.59 -23.88
CA ASP A 117 -4.94 -6.15 -24.09
C ASP A 117 -4.84 -5.39 -22.76
N ILE A 118 -3.63 -5.36 -22.19
CA ILE A 118 -3.34 -4.70 -20.91
C ILE A 118 -3.57 -3.19 -21.01
N GLU A 119 -3.20 -2.57 -22.15
CA GLU A 119 -3.38 -1.13 -22.35
C GLU A 119 -4.86 -0.74 -22.27
N ALA A 120 -5.74 -1.42 -22.99
CA ALA A 120 -7.17 -1.13 -22.93
C ALA A 120 -7.75 -1.40 -21.54
N ALA A 121 -7.28 -2.46 -20.85
CA ALA A 121 -7.72 -2.80 -19.51
C ALA A 121 -7.41 -1.69 -18.51
N VAL A 122 -6.15 -1.23 -18.48
CA VAL A 122 -5.70 -0.13 -17.62
C VAL A 122 -6.45 1.16 -17.97
N ARG A 123 -6.53 1.52 -19.25
CA ARG A 123 -7.23 2.74 -19.70
C ARG A 123 -8.72 2.74 -19.31
N ARG A 124 -9.39 1.60 -19.47
CA ARG A 124 -10.83 1.48 -19.17
C ARG A 124 -11.12 1.44 -17.67
N ALA A 125 -10.26 0.77 -16.90
CA ALA A 125 -10.36 0.72 -15.45
C ALA A 125 -9.94 2.03 -14.79
N ALA A 126 -9.07 2.83 -15.42
CA ALA A 126 -8.72 4.17 -14.96
C ALA A 126 -9.84 5.19 -15.20
N ALA A 127 -10.72 4.99 -16.18
CA ALA A 127 -11.78 5.94 -16.53
C ALA A 127 -13.03 5.85 -15.61
N PRO A 128 -13.78 6.95 -15.40
CA PRO A 128 -13.48 8.33 -15.81
C PRO A 128 -12.31 8.91 -15.00
N ALA A 129 -11.77 10.07 -15.42
CA ALA A 129 -10.67 10.75 -14.72
C ALA A 129 -10.91 10.76 -13.20
N ALA A 130 -9.86 10.44 -12.43
CA ALA A 130 -9.96 10.40 -10.98
C ALA A 130 -9.97 11.83 -10.41
N ASP A 131 -10.94 12.13 -9.55
CA ASP A 131 -10.93 13.30 -8.66
C ASP A 131 -10.43 12.84 -7.28
N GLY A 132 -9.23 12.24 -7.22
CA GLY A 132 -8.65 11.73 -5.97
C GLY A 132 -7.71 10.52 -6.13
N TRP A 133 -7.24 9.96 -5.01
CA TRP A 133 -6.32 8.81 -4.99
C TRP A 133 -7.03 7.51 -5.43
N ARG A 134 -6.70 7.04 -6.63
CA ARG A 134 -7.22 5.77 -7.17
C ARG A 134 -6.09 4.75 -7.29
N HIS A 135 -6.33 3.55 -6.81
CA HIS A 135 -5.39 2.44 -6.89
C HIS A 135 -5.94 1.36 -7.82
N LEU A 136 -5.22 1.09 -8.90
CA LEU A 136 -5.46 -0.05 -9.78
C LEU A 136 -4.59 -1.20 -9.30
N VAL A 137 -5.18 -2.38 -9.11
CA VAL A 137 -4.45 -3.63 -8.83
C VAL A 137 -4.60 -4.51 -10.07
N LEU A 138 -3.56 -4.53 -10.90
CA LEU A 138 -3.48 -5.30 -12.13
C LEU A 138 -2.91 -6.68 -11.83
N LEU A 139 -3.64 -7.73 -12.19
CA LEU A 139 -3.15 -9.11 -12.14
C LEU A 139 -3.07 -9.62 -13.57
N THR A 140 -1.87 -10.01 -13.98
CA THR A 140 -1.60 -10.50 -15.34
C THR A 140 -0.61 -11.66 -15.30
N ASP A 141 -0.70 -12.55 -16.28
CA ASP A 141 0.15 -13.72 -16.41
C ASP A 141 1.01 -13.71 -17.68
N GLY A 142 0.99 -12.59 -18.42
CA GLY A 142 1.43 -12.59 -19.81
C GLY A 142 1.98 -11.27 -20.31
N VAL A 143 2.25 -11.28 -21.61
CA VAL A 143 2.70 -10.15 -22.41
C VAL A 143 1.49 -9.49 -23.07
N ILE A 144 1.65 -8.25 -23.52
CA ILE A 144 0.66 -7.67 -24.44
C ILE A 144 0.63 -8.51 -25.72
N ASP A 145 -0.55 -9.02 -26.06
CA ASP A 145 -0.76 -9.90 -27.21
C ASP A 145 -2.07 -9.52 -27.90
N LEU A 146 -2.01 -8.61 -28.88
CA LEU A 146 -3.19 -8.07 -29.54
C LEU A 146 -3.65 -8.95 -30.73
N PRO A 147 -4.94 -8.89 -31.11
CA PRO A 147 -5.41 -9.60 -32.29
C PRO A 147 -4.69 -9.14 -33.58
N PRO A 148 -4.35 -10.05 -34.52
CA PRO A 148 -3.74 -9.69 -35.80
C PRO A 148 -4.58 -8.72 -36.65
N ALA A 149 -5.89 -8.64 -36.38
CA ALA A 149 -6.77 -7.66 -37.01
C ALA A 149 -6.43 -6.20 -36.63
N ARG A 150 -5.71 -5.97 -35.52
CA ARG A 150 -5.27 -4.64 -35.08
C ARG A 150 -3.92 -4.20 -35.69
N GLY A 151 -3.15 -5.12 -36.26
CA GLY A 151 -1.87 -4.82 -36.89
C GLY A 151 -0.96 -6.03 -37.04
N SER A 152 0.19 -5.83 -37.70
CA SER A 152 1.22 -6.87 -37.81
C SER A 152 1.95 -7.04 -36.48
N LYS A 153 2.32 -8.29 -36.18
CA LYS A 153 3.18 -8.63 -35.05
C LYS A 153 4.63 -8.70 -35.49
N PRO A 154 5.59 -8.27 -34.64
CA PRO A 154 5.41 -7.81 -33.26
C PRO A 154 5.12 -6.30 -33.12
N GLU A 155 4.96 -5.56 -34.23
CA GLU A 155 4.93 -4.09 -34.19
C GLU A 155 3.73 -3.53 -33.44
N VAL A 156 2.55 -4.15 -33.57
CA VAL A 156 1.33 -3.72 -32.90
C VAL A 156 1.41 -3.87 -31.37
N ASP A 157 1.97 -5.00 -30.90
CA ASP A 157 2.15 -5.28 -29.48
C ASP A 157 3.20 -4.34 -28.86
N ALA A 158 4.31 -4.13 -29.57
CA ALA A 158 5.35 -3.19 -29.16
C ALA A 158 4.89 -1.72 -29.20
N ALA A 159 3.95 -1.36 -30.07
CA ALA A 159 3.34 -0.03 -30.09
C ALA A 159 2.43 0.17 -28.88
N SER A 160 1.53 -0.78 -28.59
CA SER A 160 0.64 -0.71 -27.42
C SER A 160 1.41 -0.70 -26.10
N ARG A 161 2.50 -1.48 -26.01
CA ARG A 161 3.41 -1.44 -24.86
C ARG A 161 4.03 -0.06 -24.64
N ARG A 162 4.48 0.60 -25.71
CA ARG A 162 5.06 1.96 -25.63
C ARG A 162 4.01 2.99 -25.24
N GLU A 163 2.84 2.94 -25.87
CA GLU A 163 1.71 3.80 -25.52
C GLU A 163 1.34 3.67 -24.03
N LEU A 164 1.25 2.44 -23.52
CA LEU A 164 0.97 2.18 -22.10
C LEU A 164 2.02 2.79 -21.17
N LEU A 165 3.31 2.62 -21.48
CA LEU A 165 4.41 3.00 -20.58
C LEU A 165 4.82 4.47 -20.71
N ASP A 166 4.85 5.00 -21.93
CA ASP A 166 5.41 6.32 -22.24
C ASP A 166 4.35 7.42 -22.19
N GLU A 167 3.08 7.09 -22.46
CA GLU A 167 1.97 8.06 -22.47
C GLU A 167 0.98 7.79 -21.32
N LEU A 168 0.31 6.63 -21.32
CA LEU A 168 -0.77 6.36 -20.37
C LEU A 168 -0.27 6.31 -18.91
N ALA A 169 0.85 5.65 -18.62
CA ALA A 169 1.39 5.58 -17.27
C ALA A 169 1.73 6.97 -16.69
N VAL A 170 2.19 7.90 -17.53
CA VAL A 170 2.47 9.28 -17.13
C VAL A 170 1.16 10.04 -16.86
N GLU A 171 0.16 9.91 -17.74
CA GLU A 171 -1.18 10.50 -17.54
C GLU A 171 -1.84 9.99 -16.24
N LEU A 172 -1.69 8.70 -15.94
CA LEU A 172 -2.19 8.09 -14.71
C LEU A 172 -1.50 8.67 -13.48
N ALA A 173 -0.17 8.78 -13.50
CA ALA A 173 0.59 9.38 -12.40
C ALA A 173 0.15 10.84 -12.15
N ASP A 174 0.03 11.64 -13.21
CA ASP A 174 -0.37 13.05 -13.14
C ASP A 174 -1.82 13.23 -12.63
N SER A 175 -2.67 12.23 -12.83
CA SER A 175 -4.06 12.21 -12.34
C SER A 175 -4.24 11.51 -10.98
N GLY A 176 -3.14 11.17 -10.28
CA GLY A 176 -3.21 10.53 -8.96
C GLY A 176 -3.68 9.07 -9.00
N VAL A 177 -3.55 8.40 -10.15
CA VAL A 177 -3.86 6.99 -10.34
C VAL A 177 -2.59 6.14 -10.20
N VAL A 178 -2.57 5.28 -9.19
CA VAL A 178 -1.45 4.39 -8.86
C VAL A 178 -1.74 2.99 -9.39
N VAL A 179 -0.79 2.35 -10.07
CA VAL A 179 -0.93 0.97 -10.58
C VAL A 179 -0.02 0.02 -9.82
N HIS A 180 -0.60 -0.84 -9.00
CA HIS A 180 0.08 -2.00 -8.43
C HIS A 180 -0.10 -3.17 -9.38
N ALA A 181 0.99 -3.80 -9.81
CA ALA A 181 0.94 -4.85 -10.83
C ALA A 181 1.54 -6.16 -10.30
N ILE A 182 0.76 -7.23 -10.38
CA ILE A 182 1.07 -8.58 -9.92
C ILE A 182 1.19 -9.48 -11.14
N ALA A 183 2.38 -10.04 -11.35
CA ALA A 183 2.65 -11.07 -12.33
C ALA A 183 2.50 -12.46 -11.71
N PHE A 184 1.81 -13.40 -12.38
CA PHE A 184 1.63 -14.77 -11.85
C PHE A 184 2.74 -15.76 -12.23
N SER A 185 3.66 -15.39 -13.11
CA SER A 185 4.76 -16.27 -13.52
C SER A 185 5.92 -15.45 -14.07
N ASP A 186 7.07 -16.12 -14.21
CA ASP A 186 8.28 -15.60 -14.85
C ASP A 186 8.11 -15.37 -16.36
N GLN A 187 7.03 -15.88 -16.97
CA GLN A 187 6.69 -15.68 -18.38
C GLN A 187 6.02 -14.32 -18.65
N ALA A 188 5.57 -13.62 -17.60
CA ALA A 188 4.99 -12.29 -17.72
C ALA A 188 6.05 -11.25 -18.11
N ASP A 189 5.63 -10.15 -18.75
CA ASP A 189 6.51 -9.01 -19.02
C ASP A 189 6.84 -8.24 -17.72
N MET A 190 7.79 -8.76 -16.94
CA MET A 190 8.21 -8.13 -15.68
C MET A 190 8.73 -6.70 -15.88
N ALA A 191 9.37 -6.43 -17.02
CA ALA A 191 9.84 -5.08 -17.32
C ALA A 191 8.68 -4.10 -17.52
N LEU A 192 7.56 -4.53 -18.10
CA LEU A 192 6.33 -3.75 -18.19
C LEU A 192 5.71 -3.54 -16.82
N VAL A 193 5.56 -4.61 -16.03
CA VAL A 193 5.00 -4.58 -14.65
C VAL A 193 5.77 -3.60 -13.77
N GLU A 194 7.11 -3.72 -13.73
CA GLU A 194 7.97 -2.83 -12.95
C GLU A 194 7.90 -1.38 -13.45
N SER A 195 7.93 -1.17 -14.77
CA SER A 195 7.92 0.18 -15.33
C SER A 195 6.59 0.89 -15.09
N LEU A 196 5.46 0.18 -15.26
CA LEU A 196 4.12 0.71 -15.03
C LEU A 196 3.93 1.06 -13.55
N SER A 197 4.27 0.15 -12.64
CA SER A 197 4.17 0.40 -11.20
C SER A 197 5.10 1.51 -10.74
N ARG A 198 6.36 1.51 -11.17
CA ARG A 198 7.32 2.57 -10.81
C ARG A 198 6.84 3.95 -11.26
N THR A 199 6.39 4.06 -12.52
CA THR A 199 5.97 5.34 -13.10
C THR A 199 4.74 5.91 -12.39
N THR A 200 3.82 5.04 -11.97
CA THR A 200 2.58 5.43 -11.27
C THR A 200 2.70 5.43 -9.74
N GLY A 201 3.86 5.11 -9.16
CA GLY A 201 4.07 5.06 -7.71
C GLY A 201 3.46 3.84 -6.99
N GLY A 202 3.21 2.75 -7.73
CA GLY A 202 2.69 1.48 -7.24
C GLY A 202 3.77 0.44 -6.94
N LEU A 203 3.33 -0.77 -6.58
CA LEU A 203 4.20 -1.90 -6.23
C LEU A 203 4.14 -2.96 -7.34
N PRO A 204 5.29 -3.38 -7.89
CA PRO A 204 5.37 -4.60 -8.68
C PRO A 204 5.51 -5.83 -7.77
N ALA A 205 4.88 -6.93 -8.14
CA ALA A 205 5.04 -8.22 -7.46
C ALA A 205 5.09 -9.36 -8.47
N LEU A 206 5.99 -10.32 -8.25
CA LEU A 206 5.99 -11.62 -8.92
C LEU A 206 5.48 -12.66 -7.93
N VAL A 207 4.42 -13.36 -8.30
CA VAL A 207 3.69 -14.28 -7.44
C VAL A 207 3.59 -15.61 -8.16
N ALA A 208 4.15 -16.66 -7.58
CA ALA A 208 4.07 -18.01 -8.15
C ALA A 208 3.23 -18.96 -7.29
N SER A 209 2.63 -18.46 -6.21
CA SER A 209 1.85 -19.28 -5.26
C SER A 209 0.75 -18.47 -4.55
N PRO A 210 -0.27 -19.13 -3.96
CA PRO A 210 -1.31 -18.45 -3.19
C PRO A 210 -0.77 -17.65 -1.99
N GLU A 211 0.30 -18.11 -1.37
CA GLU A 211 0.94 -17.45 -0.21
C GLU A 211 1.64 -16.16 -0.63
N SER A 212 2.43 -16.22 -1.72
CA SER A 212 3.08 -15.03 -2.28
C SER A 212 2.04 -14.00 -2.78
N LEU A 213 0.90 -14.47 -3.29
CA LEU A 213 -0.23 -13.61 -3.67
C LEU A 213 -0.80 -12.85 -2.48
N LEU A 214 -1.06 -13.55 -1.38
CA LEU A 214 -1.56 -12.97 -0.14
C LEU A 214 -0.60 -11.89 0.38
N VAL A 215 0.70 -12.17 0.41
CA VAL A 215 1.72 -11.19 0.82
C VAL A 215 1.68 -9.95 -0.06
N ALA A 216 1.68 -10.11 -1.39
CA ALA A 216 1.63 -9.00 -2.33
C ALA A 216 0.35 -8.15 -2.15
N PHE A 217 -0.81 -8.78 -1.97
CA PHE A 217 -2.07 -8.08 -1.72
C PHE A 217 -2.03 -7.27 -0.43
N LEU A 218 -1.45 -7.83 0.64
CA LEU A 218 -1.33 -7.12 1.90
C LEU A 218 -0.38 -5.94 1.81
N ASP A 219 0.77 -6.10 1.16
CA ASP A 219 1.72 -5.00 0.93
C ASP A 219 1.06 -3.85 0.16
N ILE A 220 0.21 -4.17 -0.82
CA ILE A 220 -0.60 -3.20 -1.56
C ILE A 220 -1.65 -2.55 -0.64
N VAL A 221 -2.45 -3.34 0.08
CA VAL A 221 -3.49 -2.82 0.98
C VAL A 221 -2.89 -1.92 2.06
N GLU A 222 -1.74 -2.26 2.62
CA GLU A 222 -1.05 -1.46 3.64
C GLU A 222 -0.46 -0.17 3.07
N ARG A 223 -0.06 -0.18 1.80
CA ARG A 223 0.32 1.05 1.10
C ARG A 223 -0.87 1.98 0.88
N ILE A 224 -2.05 1.43 0.60
CA ILE A 224 -3.29 2.19 0.37
C ILE A 224 -3.90 2.68 1.69
N PHE A 225 -3.91 1.81 2.72
CA PHE A 225 -4.50 2.05 4.03
C PHE A 225 -3.43 1.90 5.13
N PRO A 226 -2.46 2.80 5.19
CA PRO A 226 -1.34 2.65 6.10
C PRO A 226 -1.81 2.88 7.55
N THR A 227 -1.59 1.86 8.38
CA THR A 227 -1.94 1.82 9.81
C THR A 227 -0.70 1.78 10.68
N ASP A 228 -0.81 2.33 11.88
CA ASP A 228 0.19 2.14 12.91
C ASP A 228 0.17 0.69 13.40
N ARG A 229 1.32 0.23 13.86
CA ARG A 229 1.52 -1.12 14.40
C ARG A 229 2.26 -1.07 15.73
N VAL A 230 2.19 -2.19 16.44
CA VAL A 230 3.07 -2.48 17.58
C VAL A 230 3.91 -3.71 17.26
N PRO A 231 5.13 -3.83 17.81
CA PRO A 231 5.97 -5.01 17.62
C PRO A 231 5.28 -6.30 18.09
N LEU A 232 5.46 -7.38 17.33
CA LEU A 232 5.03 -8.72 17.66
C LEU A 232 6.25 -9.63 17.73
N GLU A 233 6.63 -10.07 18.93
CA GLU A 233 7.84 -10.85 19.17
C GLU A 233 7.51 -12.14 19.94
N GLY A 234 7.74 -13.29 19.31
CA GLY A 234 7.45 -14.59 19.93
C GLY A 234 6.00 -14.70 20.42
N GLY A 235 5.06 -14.21 19.61
CA GLY A 235 3.63 -14.18 19.92
C GLY A 235 3.21 -13.14 20.95
N ARG A 236 4.11 -12.30 21.48
CA ARG A 236 3.78 -11.26 22.47
C ARG A 236 3.79 -9.87 21.85
N PHE A 237 2.87 -9.02 22.28
CA PHE A 237 2.80 -7.62 21.88
C PHE A 237 2.25 -6.76 23.02
N HIS A 238 2.61 -5.48 23.05
CA HIS A 238 2.18 -4.55 24.09
C HIS A 238 1.16 -3.56 23.54
N ILE A 239 0.05 -3.37 24.26
CA ILE A 239 -0.95 -2.35 23.97
C ILE A 239 -0.81 -1.21 24.97
N GLU A 240 -0.50 -0.03 24.45
CA GLU A 240 -0.36 1.20 25.22
C GLU A 240 -1.73 1.79 25.64
N PRO A 241 -1.78 2.64 26.67
CA PRO A 241 -3.00 3.37 27.03
C PRO A 241 -3.48 4.28 25.89
N GLY A 242 -4.79 4.28 25.63
CA GLY A 242 -5.41 5.16 24.63
C GLY A 242 -5.55 4.54 23.23
N ILE A 243 -5.21 3.26 23.06
CA ILE A 243 -5.61 2.49 21.87
C ILE A 243 -7.12 2.26 21.88
N GLU A 244 -7.79 2.66 20.81
CA GLU A 244 -9.24 2.50 20.61
C GLU A 244 -9.57 1.12 20.05
N THR A 245 -8.69 0.58 19.21
CA THR A 245 -8.84 -0.75 18.62
C THR A 245 -7.48 -1.28 18.23
N PHE A 246 -7.21 -2.56 18.50
CA PHE A 246 -6.18 -3.29 17.76
C PHE A 246 -6.82 -4.27 16.78
N SER A 247 -6.15 -4.48 15.65
CA SER A 247 -6.46 -5.53 14.70
C SER A 247 -5.24 -6.43 14.53
N ALA A 248 -5.44 -7.73 14.53
CA ALA A 248 -4.38 -8.70 14.31
C ALA A 248 -4.64 -9.44 12.99
N LEU A 249 -3.61 -9.53 12.16
CA LEU A 249 -3.55 -10.44 11.02
C LEU A 249 -2.50 -11.48 11.34
N LEU A 250 -2.94 -12.70 11.62
CA LEU A 250 -2.12 -13.76 12.19
C LEU A 250 -1.99 -14.89 11.20
N PHE A 251 -0.82 -15.05 10.60
CA PHE A 251 -0.55 -16.11 9.64
C PHE A 251 -0.17 -17.39 10.35
N HIS A 252 -0.72 -18.51 9.90
CA HIS A 252 -0.42 -19.83 10.44
C HIS A 252 -0.53 -20.89 9.34
N ASP A 253 0.00 -22.08 9.62
CA ASP A 253 -0.17 -23.23 8.73
C ASP A 253 -1.65 -23.66 8.67
N PRO A 254 -2.16 -24.14 7.51
CA PRO A 254 -3.53 -24.64 7.42
C PRO A 254 -3.89 -25.78 8.36
N ASP A 255 -2.91 -26.59 8.73
CA ASP A 255 -3.08 -27.72 9.63
C ASP A 255 -2.71 -27.36 11.09
N ALA A 256 -2.42 -26.09 11.38
CA ALA A 256 -2.10 -25.63 12.73
C ALA A 256 -3.31 -25.72 13.67
N GLU A 257 -3.02 -25.95 14.96
CA GLU A 257 -4.04 -25.86 16.00
C GLU A 257 -4.66 -24.45 16.06
N PRO A 258 -5.97 -24.33 16.35
CA PRO A 258 -6.63 -23.03 16.42
C PRO A 258 -5.96 -22.07 17.40
N LEU A 259 -5.73 -20.84 16.94
CA LEU A 259 -5.09 -19.81 17.73
C LEU A 259 -5.93 -19.44 18.97
N MET A 260 -5.24 -19.07 20.05
CA MET A 260 -5.83 -18.53 21.26
C MET A 260 -5.15 -17.22 21.64
N LEU A 261 -5.92 -16.26 22.14
CA LEU A 261 -5.41 -14.99 22.60
C LEU A 261 -5.52 -14.88 24.12
N LEU A 262 -4.43 -14.53 24.79
CA LEU A 262 -4.37 -14.26 26.22
C LEU A 262 -4.27 -12.75 26.45
N GLY A 263 -5.23 -12.21 27.19
CA GLY A 263 -5.22 -10.80 27.60
C GLY A 263 -4.30 -10.53 28.79
N PRO A 264 -3.96 -9.25 29.07
CA PRO A 264 -3.12 -8.84 30.21
C PRO A 264 -3.66 -9.30 31.57
N GLU A 265 -4.97 -9.52 31.68
CA GLU A 265 -5.66 -10.03 32.85
C GLU A 265 -5.56 -11.57 33.01
N GLY A 266 -4.90 -12.25 32.08
CA GLY A 266 -4.77 -13.71 32.04
C GLY A 266 -6.01 -14.44 31.55
N ARG A 267 -6.96 -13.75 30.89
CA ARG A 267 -8.13 -14.38 30.28
C ARG A 267 -7.81 -14.87 28.88
N GLU A 268 -8.27 -16.09 28.59
CA GLU A 268 -8.19 -16.72 27.28
C GLU A 268 -9.40 -16.35 26.41
N TYR A 269 -9.14 -16.07 25.14
CA TYR A 269 -10.13 -15.75 24.11
C TYR A 269 -9.92 -16.66 22.90
N ARG A 270 -11.01 -17.16 22.33
CA ARG A 270 -11.02 -18.07 21.17
C ARG A 270 -12.02 -17.61 20.11
N ALA A 271 -11.78 -18.01 18.87
CA ALA A 271 -12.58 -17.61 17.71
C ALA A 271 -14.03 -18.16 17.71
N ASP A 272 -14.28 -19.26 18.42
CA ASP A 272 -15.60 -19.90 18.51
C ASP A 272 -16.55 -19.18 19.49
N ALA A 273 -15.99 -18.43 20.44
CA ALA A 273 -16.73 -17.66 21.43
C ALA A 273 -16.11 -16.26 21.64
N PRO A 274 -16.04 -15.41 20.60
CA PRO A 274 -15.45 -14.09 20.73
C PRO A 274 -16.34 -13.22 21.64
N PRO A 275 -15.75 -12.35 22.48
CA PRO A 275 -16.51 -11.36 23.26
C PRO A 275 -17.40 -10.48 22.38
N GLN A 276 -18.42 -9.90 23.00
CA GLN A 276 -19.34 -9.01 22.28
C GLN A 276 -18.58 -7.83 21.67
N GLY A 277 -18.79 -7.58 20.37
CA GLY A 277 -18.18 -6.48 19.62
C GLY A 277 -16.83 -6.84 18.98
N TRP A 278 -16.20 -7.94 19.38
CA TRP A 278 -15.02 -8.45 18.72
C TRP A 278 -15.42 -9.09 17.38
N ARG A 279 -14.50 -9.03 16.42
CA ARG A 279 -14.63 -9.78 15.16
C ARG A 279 -13.42 -10.67 15.02
N TRP A 280 -13.62 -11.97 14.98
CA TRP A 280 -12.57 -12.95 14.73
C TRP A 280 -13.01 -13.81 13.56
N GLN A 281 -12.30 -13.69 12.45
CA GLN A 281 -12.52 -14.48 11.24
C GLN A 281 -11.34 -15.43 11.08
N VAL A 282 -11.64 -16.72 11.03
CA VAL A 282 -10.67 -17.79 10.85
C VAL A 282 -10.65 -18.16 9.38
N GLU A 283 -9.48 -18.04 8.75
CA GLU A 283 -9.25 -18.49 7.37
C GLU A 283 -8.22 -19.62 7.36
N PRO A 284 -8.17 -20.44 6.30
CA PRO A 284 -7.25 -21.58 6.25
C PRO A 284 -5.76 -21.25 6.35
N ARG A 285 -5.33 -19.99 6.24
CA ARG A 285 -3.91 -19.59 6.29
C ARG A 285 -3.65 -18.40 7.19
N PHE A 286 -4.70 -17.79 7.71
CA PHE A 286 -4.59 -16.63 8.58
C PHE A 286 -5.86 -16.39 9.35
N ASP A 287 -5.72 -15.74 10.50
CA ASP A 287 -6.84 -15.18 11.25
C ASP A 287 -6.85 -13.66 11.12
N LEU A 288 -8.05 -13.09 10.98
CA LEU A 288 -8.28 -11.66 11.10
C LEU A 288 -9.09 -11.40 12.37
N LEU A 289 -8.44 -10.74 13.33
CA LEU A 289 -9.03 -10.36 14.61
C LEU A 289 -9.12 -8.84 14.72
N ARG A 290 -10.23 -8.34 15.25
CA ARG A 290 -10.41 -6.95 15.65
C ARG A 290 -10.96 -6.88 17.08
N VAL A 291 -10.23 -6.19 17.94
CA VAL A 291 -10.55 -6.01 19.35
C VAL A 291 -10.75 -4.52 19.65
N PRO A 292 -12.01 -4.08 19.89
CA PRO A 292 -12.28 -2.73 20.35
C PRO A 292 -11.95 -2.56 21.84
N ASP A 293 -11.56 -1.34 22.23
CA ASP A 293 -11.27 -0.92 23.60
C ASP A 293 -10.40 -1.92 24.38
N PRO A 294 -9.21 -2.30 23.84
CA PRO A 294 -8.36 -3.30 24.47
C PRO A 294 -7.83 -2.85 25.83
N ILE A 295 -7.69 -3.81 26.75
CA ILE A 295 -7.02 -3.57 28.04
C ILE A 295 -5.54 -3.27 27.78
N PRO A 296 -4.99 -2.14 28.30
CA PRO A 296 -3.57 -1.85 28.19
C PRO A 296 -2.72 -2.90 28.93
N GLY A 297 -1.59 -3.27 28.33
CA GLY A 297 -0.69 -4.28 28.86
C GLY A 297 -0.16 -5.25 27.80
N GLU A 298 0.50 -6.31 28.26
CA GLU A 298 1.02 -7.37 27.40
C GLU A 298 -0.11 -8.34 27.01
N TRP A 299 -0.26 -8.55 25.70
CA TRP A 299 -1.10 -9.58 25.11
C TRP A 299 -0.23 -10.69 24.53
N ARG A 300 -0.74 -11.92 24.52
CA ARG A 300 -0.03 -13.08 23.99
C ARG A 300 -0.92 -13.92 23.07
N ILE A 301 -0.39 -14.31 21.94
CA ILE A 301 -0.97 -15.30 21.03
C ILE A 301 -0.36 -16.66 21.40
N GLU A 302 -1.22 -17.64 21.65
CA GLU A 302 -0.85 -19.04 21.81
C GLU A 302 -1.21 -19.79 20.53
N GLY A 303 -0.20 -20.40 19.93
CA GLY A 303 -0.27 -21.05 18.62
C GLY A 303 0.98 -20.74 17.80
N GLU A 304 1.13 -21.45 16.68
CA GLU A 304 2.24 -21.23 15.75
C GLU A 304 1.84 -20.15 14.75
N VAL A 305 2.40 -18.95 14.93
CA VAL A 305 2.25 -17.84 13.99
C VAL A 305 3.56 -17.54 13.29
N THR A 306 3.49 -17.11 12.03
CA THR A 306 4.69 -16.74 11.26
C THR A 306 5.11 -15.30 11.52
N GLU A 307 6.36 -14.96 11.18
CA GLU A 307 6.93 -13.59 11.24
C GLU A 307 6.19 -12.57 10.35
N GLN A 308 5.32 -13.03 9.45
CA GLN A 308 4.49 -12.16 8.61
C GLN A 308 3.24 -11.65 9.36
N SER A 309 2.96 -12.21 10.53
CA SER A 309 1.88 -11.79 11.42
C SER A 309 2.14 -10.39 11.96
N ARG A 310 1.07 -9.63 12.17
CA ARG A 310 1.18 -8.22 12.52
C ARG A 310 0.00 -7.75 13.34
N ILE A 311 0.28 -6.77 14.21
CA ILE A 311 -0.71 -6.13 15.07
C ILE A 311 -0.80 -4.66 14.66
N GLY A 312 -1.92 -4.29 14.02
CA GLY A 312 -2.27 -2.91 13.73
C GLY A 312 -3.03 -2.28 14.88
N VAL A 313 -2.83 -0.98 15.12
CA VAL A 313 -3.49 -0.22 16.17
C VAL A 313 -4.12 1.06 15.63
N THR A 314 -5.23 1.47 16.23
CA THR A 314 -5.92 2.73 15.95
C THR A 314 -6.11 3.53 17.24
N SER A 315 -5.81 4.82 17.19
CA SER A 315 -5.91 5.75 18.32
C SER A 315 -5.84 7.20 17.86
N ALA A 316 -6.16 8.15 18.75
CA ALA A 316 -6.03 9.58 18.50
C ALA A 316 -4.60 10.06 18.18
N LEU A 317 -3.58 9.51 18.85
CA LEU A 317 -2.16 9.73 18.49
C LEU A 317 -1.82 8.83 17.30
N THR A 318 -1.11 9.30 16.29
CA THR A 318 -0.76 8.53 15.09
C THR A 318 0.66 8.84 14.63
N LEU A 319 1.38 7.83 14.13
CA LEU A 319 2.68 8.00 13.50
C LEU A 319 2.50 8.27 12.01
N ARG A 320 2.87 9.48 11.60
CA ARG A 320 2.88 9.89 10.20
C ARG A 320 4.28 9.85 9.62
N THR A 321 4.33 9.72 8.30
CA THR A 321 5.55 9.75 7.51
C THR A 321 5.38 10.75 6.38
N GLY A 322 6.50 11.29 5.89
CA GLY A 322 6.54 11.99 4.62
C GLY A 322 6.21 11.03 3.46
N GLU A 323 6.31 11.53 2.23
CA GLU A 323 6.18 10.67 1.06
C GLU A 323 7.31 9.64 1.02
N LEU A 324 6.94 8.37 1.15
CA LEU A 324 7.88 7.25 1.08
C LEU A 324 7.84 6.64 -0.32
N PRO A 325 9.00 6.41 -0.94
CA PRO A 325 9.05 5.93 -2.32
C PRO A 325 8.45 4.53 -2.44
N ALA A 326 7.68 4.28 -3.50
CA ALA A 326 7.29 2.91 -3.86
C ALA A 326 8.48 2.11 -4.39
N THR A 327 9.44 2.81 -5.01
CA THR A 327 10.64 2.26 -5.60
C THR A 327 11.83 3.11 -5.19
N ALA A 328 12.85 2.49 -4.60
CA ALA A 328 14.14 3.11 -4.33
C ALA A 328 15.23 2.44 -5.18
N PHE A 329 16.34 3.14 -5.39
CA PHE A 329 17.42 2.67 -6.25
C PHE A 329 18.68 2.32 -5.45
N LEU A 330 19.34 1.23 -5.85
CA LEU A 330 20.61 0.82 -5.26
C LEU A 330 21.68 1.91 -5.41
N GLY A 331 22.51 2.08 -4.39
CA GLY A 331 23.58 3.09 -4.39
C GLY A 331 23.11 4.52 -4.06
N PHE A 332 21.81 4.74 -3.84
CA PHE A 332 21.25 6.03 -3.43
C PHE A 332 20.65 5.96 -2.01
N PRO A 333 20.94 6.93 -1.13
CA PRO A 333 20.32 6.97 0.19
C PRO A 333 18.82 7.23 0.08
N ILE A 334 18.06 6.79 1.07
CA ILE A 334 16.60 6.97 1.11
C ILE A 334 16.29 8.03 2.18
N PRO A 335 15.80 9.22 1.81
CA PRO A 335 15.36 10.21 2.78
C PRO A 335 14.10 9.70 3.50
N VAL A 336 14.07 9.88 4.82
CA VAL A 336 12.95 9.49 5.66
C VAL A 336 12.54 10.68 6.51
N GLU A 337 11.24 10.97 6.52
CA GLU A 337 10.63 11.96 7.38
C GLU A 337 9.47 11.31 8.13
N ALA A 338 9.33 11.63 9.42
CA ALA A 338 8.23 11.15 10.25
C ALA A 338 7.89 12.13 11.37
N TRP A 339 6.65 12.08 11.86
CA TRP A 339 6.17 12.89 12.99
C TRP A 339 4.98 12.21 13.66
N LEU A 340 4.64 12.64 14.87
CA LEU A 340 3.42 12.23 15.53
C LEU A 340 2.31 13.26 15.27
N GLU A 341 1.08 12.80 15.08
CA GLU A 341 -0.12 13.64 15.02
C GLU A 341 -1.12 13.22 16.07
N ARG A 342 -1.83 14.19 16.63
CA ARG A 342 -3.03 13.94 17.45
C ARG A 342 -4.21 14.67 16.83
N ASP A 343 -5.29 13.94 16.55
CA ASP A 343 -6.53 14.48 15.96
C ASP A 343 -6.26 15.32 14.68
N GLY A 344 -5.29 14.89 13.87
CA GLY A 344 -4.89 15.54 12.61
C GLY A 344 -4.00 16.77 12.76
N MET A 345 -3.54 17.09 13.98
CA MET A 345 -2.59 18.18 14.23
C MET A 345 -1.22 17.61 14.63
N PRO A 346 -0.09 18.20 14.19
CA PRO A 346 1.23 17.82 14.65
C PRO A 346 1.29 17.81 16.18
N TYR A 347 1.73 16.70 16.74
CA TYR A 347 1.85 16.52 18.17
C TYR A 347 3.25 16.99 18.61
N THR A 348 3.28 18.10 19.34
CA THR A 348 4.52 18.81 19.72
C THR A 348 4.79 18.83 21.21
N ASP A 349 3.91 18.23 22.02
CA ASP A 349 4.19 18.04 23.44
C ASP A 349 5.38 17.08 23.60
N GLU A 350 6.26 17.36 24.57
CA GLU A 350 7.40 16.50 24.88
C GLU A 350 6.90 15.17 25.47
N LEU A 351 6.99 14.10 24.68
CA LEU A 351 6.98 12.74 25.21
C LEU A 351 8.36 12.43 25.75
N GLU A 352 8.43 12.09 27.03
CA GLU A 352 9.68 11.77 27.69
C GLU A 352 10.34 10.57 26.98
N GLY A 353 11.60 10.76 26.57
CA GLY A 353 12.38 9.76 25.85
C GLY A 353 12.02 9.55 24.38
N LEU A 354 11.19 10.40 23.77
CA LEU A 354 10.78 10.23 22.36
C LEU A 354 12.00 10.14 21.43
N SER A 355 12.08 9.03 20.69
CA SER A 355 13.07 8.82 19.66
C SER A 355 12.44 8.13 18.45
N LEU A 356 12.85 8.56 17.26
CA LEU A 356 12.44 7.93 16.02
C LEU A 356 13.64 7.33 15.31
N ARG A 357 13.45 6.14 14.76
CA ARG A 357 14.41 5.45 13.91
C ARG A 357 13.71 4.90 12.68
N ALA A 358 14.45 4.75 11.59
CA ALA A 358 13.99 4.08 10.39
C ALA A 358 14.92 2.93 10.08
N ASP A 359 14.33 1.79 9.72
CA ASP A 359 15.02 0.59 9.30
C ASP A 359 14.60 0.22 7.89
N LEU A 360 15.56 -0.19 7.07
CA LEU A 360 15.31 -0.93 5.85
C LEU A 360 15.50 -2.40 6.14
N ALA A 361 14.43 -3.18 6.02
CA ALA A 361 14.42 -4.60 6.30
C ALA A 361 14.02 -5.44 5.08
N ALA A 362 14.51 -6.67 5.04
CA ALA A 362 14.04 -7.71 4.16
C ALA A 362 12.59 -8.14 4.49
N ALA A 363 12.02 -9.01 3.66
CA ALA A 363 10.68 -9.55 3.87
C ALA A 363 10.57 -10.45 5.11
N ASP A 364 11.65 -11.12 5.52
CA ASP A 364 11.75 -11.96 6.74
C ASP A 364 12.09 -11.15 8.01
N GLY A 365 12.24 -9.83 7.90
CA GLY A 365 12.57 -8.96 9.02
C GLY A 365 14.08 -8.75 9.24
N GLU A 366 14.96 -9.35 8.44
CA GLU A 366 16.40 -9.03 8.52
C GLU A 366 16.63 -7.54 8.24
N VAL A 367 17.21 -6.81 9.19
CA VAL A 367 17.51 -5.39 9.03
C VAL A 367 18.79 -5.20 8.22
N TRP A 368 18.68 -4.63 7.03
CA TRP A 368 19.80 -4.31 6.14
C TRP A 368 20.44 -2.96 6.43
N ALA A 369 19.64 -1.98 6.85
CA ALA A 369 20.13 -0.65 7.20
C ALA A 369 19.27 -0.02 8.29
N THR A 370 19.87 0.85 9.10
CA THR A 370 19.18 1.59 10.16
C THR A 370 19.70 3.02 10.22
N THR A 371 18.85 3.96 10.58
CA THR A 371 19.21 5.37 10.81
C THR A 371 18.34 5.96 11.91
N ARG A 372 18.93 6.81 12.75
CA ARG A 372 18.18 7.58 13.74
C ARG A 372 17.68 8.86 13.08
N LEU A 373 16.41 9.18 13.25
CA LEU A 373 15.85 10.42 12.72
C LEU A 373 16.13 11.57 13.71
N ALA A 374 16.75 12.63 13.21
CA ALA A 374 17.05 13.83 13.98
C ALA A 374 15.82 14.73 14.04
N HIS A 375 15.60 15.35 15.20
CA HIS A 375 14.51 16.29 15.40
C HIS A 375 14.75 17.59 14.61
N ASP A 376 13.78 17.98 13.78
CA ASP A 376 13.78 19.17 12.93
C ASP A 376 12.39 19.85 13.01
N GLY A 377 12.24 20.79 13.95
CA GLY A 377 10.96 21.48 14.19
C GLY A 377 9.89 20.54 14.74
N GLU A 378 8.77 20.38 14.03
CA GLU A 378 7.68 19.46 14.42
C GLU A 378 7.86 18.04 13.84
N ARG A 379 9.00 17.79 13.16
CA ARG A 379 9.24 16.56 12.40
C ARG A 379 10.58 15.94 12.78
N PHE A 380 10.77 14.70 12.36
CA PHE A 380 12.02 13.96 12.48
C PHE A 380 12.49 13.57 11.09
N ARG A 381 13.76 13.82 10.78
CA ARG A 381 14.35 13.59 9.46
C ARG A 381 15.67 12.84 9.56
N GLY A 382 15.92 12.00 8.57
CA GLY A 382 17.17 11.28 8.44
C GLY A 382 17.28 10.66 7.06
N GLU A 383 18.43 10.07 6.79
CA GLU A 383 18.66 9.34 5.54
C GLU A 383 19.11 7.93 5.89
N LEU A 384 18.45 6.95 5.27
CA LEU A 384 18.89 5.57 5.31
C LEU A 384 20.08 5.38 4.37
N PRO A 385 21.11 4.64 4.78
CA PRO A 385 22.21 4.24 3.90
C PRO A 385 21.71 3.61 2.61
N ALA A 386 22.47 3.81 1.53
CA ALA A 386 22.12 3.30 0.22
C ALA A 386 21.97 1.76 0.22
N PRO A 387 20.86 1.22 -0.30
CA PRO A 387 20.68 -0.22 -0.42
C PRO A 387 21.65 -0.81 -1.43
N THR A 388 22.04 -2.06 -1.19
CA THR A 388 23.01 -2.80 -2.01
C THR A 388 22.41 -4.04 -2.68
N LEU A 389 21.23 -4.47 -2.23
CA LEU A 389 20.53 -5.65 -2.74
C LEU A 389 19.20 -5.24 -3.39
N PRO A 390 18.90 -5.72 -4.61
CA PRO A 390 17.61 -5.48 -5.25
C PRO A 390 16.50 -6.37 -4.66
N GLY A 391 15.26 -6.07 -5.01
CA GLY A 391 14.08 -6.85 -4.66
C GLY A 391 13.14 -6.15 -3.68
N GLY A 392 12.15 -6.88 -3.18
CA GLY A 392 11.19 -6.37 -2.20
C GLY A 392 11.86 -6.10 -0.85
N ALA A 393 11.52 -4.96 -0.25
CA ALA A 393 11.97 -4.56 1.08
C ALA A 393 10.83 -3.88 1.85
N ARG A 394 11.02 -3.71 3.16
CA ARG A 394 10.13 -2.91 4.00
C ARG A 394 10.90 -1.77 4.64
N LEU A 395 10.33 -0.58 4.54
CA LEU A 395 10.74 0.56 5.34
C LEU A 395 9.92 0.55 6.64
N VAL A 396 10.60 0.45 7.78
CA VAL A 396 9.97 0.42 9.11
C VAL A 396 10.43 1.63 9.90
N ILE A 397 9.51 2.55 10.16
CA ILE A 397 9.73 3.71 11.03
C ILE A 397 9.20 3.34 12.41
N THR A 398 10.06 3.40 13.43
CA THR A 398 9.67 3.14 14.82
C THR A 398 9.77 4.44 15.61
N ALA A 399 8.69 4.81 16.30
CA ALA A 399 8.66 5.86 17.32
C ALA A 399 8.55 5.19 18.69
N GLU A 400 9.52 5.47 19.55
CA GLU A 400 9.62 4.92 20.90
C GLU A 400 9.64 6.06 21.92
N ALA A 401 8.81 5.96 22.95
CA ALA A 401 8.77 6.84 24.10
C ALA A 401 8.45 6.02 25.35
N GLU A 402 8.49 6.62 26.54
CA GLU A 402 8.17 5.88 27.77
C GLU A 402 6.75 5.28 27.72
N GLY A 403 6.67 3.94 27.74
CA GLY A 403 5.41 3.20 27.69
C GLY A 403 4.70 3.16 26.34
N MET A 404 5.37 3.59 25.26
CA MET A 404 4.79 3.69 23.91
C MET A 404 5.79 3.19 22.87
N VAL A 405 5.38 2.25 22.02
CA VAL A 405 6.15 1.83 20.84
C VAL A 405 5.22 1.75 19.65
N ARG A 406 5.44 2.61 18.66
CA ARG A 406 4.64 2.71 17.44
C ARG A 406 5.52 2.42 16.24
N GLN A 407 4.98 1.64 15.30
CA GLN A 407 5.65 1.33 14.05
C GLN A 407 4.79 1.72 12.86
N ARG A 408 5.43 2.26 11.84
CA ARG A 408 4.90 2.44 10.50
C ARG A 408 5.72 1.58 9.56
N SER A 409 5.08 0.63 8.87
CA SER A 409 5.77 -0.23 7.91
C SER A 409 5.16 -0.06 6.53
N GLN A 410 6.03 0.05 5.52
CA GLN A 410 5.62 0.19 4.14
C GLN A 410 6.52 -0.65 3.24
N ALA A 411 5.89 -1.46 2.37
CA ALA A 411 6.60 -2.19 1.34
C ALA A 411 7.13 -1.24 0.26
N ILE A 412 8.35 -1.50 -0.18
CA ILE A 412 9.04 -0.77 -1.26
C ILE A 412 9.76 -1.78 -2.17
N ASN A 413 10.00 -1.37 -3.40
CA ASN A 413 10.80 -2.13 -4.36
C ASN A 413 12.21 -1.52 -4.49
N LEU A 414 13.26 -2.34 -4.44
CA LEU A 414 14.64 -1.90 -4.63
C LEU A 414 15.13 -2.30 -6.02
N LEU A 415 15.48 -1.32 -6.85
CA LEU A 415 15.92 -1.55 -8.23
C LEU A 415 17.37 -1.15 -8.45
N ALA A 416 18.07 -1.93 -9.27
CA ALA A 416 19.32 -1.49 -9.84
C ALA A 416 19.06 -0.23 -10.72
N PRO A 417 19.86 0.83 -10.57
CA PRO A 417 19.67 2.08 -11.32
C PRO A 417 19.96 1.92 -12.83
N LEU A 418 20.75 0.91 -13.19
CA LEU A 418 21.08 0.51 -14.54
C LEU A 418 20.73 -0.97 -14.70
N GLU A 419 20.12 -1.32 -15.82
CA GLU A 419 19.83 -2.69 -16.23
C GLU A 419 20.82 -3.15 -17.27
N ALA A 420 21.34 -4.36 -17.12
CA ALA A 420 22.23 -4.98 -18.08
C ALA A 420 21.51 -6.12 -18.81
N SER A 421 21.52 -6.07 -20.13
CA SER A 421 20.95 -7.10 -20.99
C SER A 421 22.03 -7.70 -21.88
N HIS A 422 22.28 -9.00 -21.72
CA HIS A 422 23.19 -9.74 -22.59
C HIS A 422 22.50 -10.08 -23.91
N GLN A 423 23.15 -9.77 -25.04
CA GLN A 423 22.71 -10.13 -26.38
C GLN A 423 23.75 -11.06 -27.03
N PRO A 424 23.65 -12.39 -26.82
CA PRO A 424 24.65 -13.35 -27.28
C PRO A 424 24.89 -13.30 -28.78
N GLU A 425 23.83 -13.24 -29.59
CA GLU A 425 23.90 -13.22 -31.06
C GLU A 425 24.69 -12.02 -31.59
N SER A 426 24.60 -10.89 -30.91
CA SER A 426 25.30 -9.65 -31.26
C SER A 426 26.60 -9.45 -30.48
N ARG A 427 27.02 -10.42 -29.65
CA ARG A 427 28.22 -10.39 -28.80
C ARG A 427 28.37 -9.06 -28.03
N ARG A 428 27.29 -8.61 -27.40
CA ARG A 428 27.28 -7.33 -26.68
C ARG A 428 26.42 -7.38 -25.43
N VAL A 429 26.69 -6.46 -24.51
CA VAL A 429 25.81 -6.14 -23.38
C VAL A 429 25.28 -4.73 -23.58
N VAL A 430 23.98 -4.57 -23.40
CA VAL A 430 23.33 -3.24 -23.41
C VAL A 430 23.01 -2.85 -21.99
N LEU A 431 23.51 -1.68 -21.58
CA LEU A 431 23.16 -1.05 -20.31
C LEU A 431 22.06 -0.01 -20.56
N THR A 432 20.97 -0.05 -19.79
CA THR A 432 19.86 0.91 -19.91
C THR A 432 19.56 1.53 -18.54
N ALA A 433 19.37 2.85 -18.49
CA ALA A 433 19.01 3.54 -17.26
C ALA A 433 17.56 3.31 -16.86
N ARG A 434 17.37 2.65 -15.70
CA ARG A 434 16.07 2.52 -15.02
C ARG A 434 15.77 3.73 -14.13
N HIS A 435 16.80 4.36 -13.56
CA HIS A 435 16.63 5.59 -12.76
C HIS A 435 16.31 6.79 -13.66
N PRO A 436 15.21 7.54 -13.43
CA PRO A 436 14.68 8.54 -14.36
C PRO A 436 15.65 9.70 -14.61
N GLU A 437 16.48 10.07 -13.65
CA GLU A 437 17.46 11.15 -13.83
C GLU A 437 18.79 10.70 -14.49
N LEU A 438 19.03 9.40 -14.69
CA LEU A 438 20.29 8.93 -15.27
C LEU A 438 20.28 8.97 -16.79
N ALA A 439 21.30 9.60 -17.36
CA ALA A 439 21.51 9.74 -18.79
C ALA A 439 23.01 9.81 -19.12
N HIS A 440 23.33 9.80 -20.42
CA HIS A 440 24.71 9.83 -20.92
C HIS A 440 25.55 10.97 -20.32
N HIS A 441 24.96 12.15 -20.11
CA HIS A 441 25.69 13.34 -19.66
C HIS A 441 26.13 13.29 -18.19
N ASN A 442 25.50 12.46 -17.37
CA ASN A 442 25.75 12.40 -15.92
C ASN A 442 26.14 11.00 -15.40
N THR A 443 26.24 10.02 -16.30
CA THR A 443 26.51 8.62 -15.95
C THR A 443 27.65 8.07 -16.79
N ARG A 444 28.68 7.56 -16.11
CA ARG A 444 29.85 6.91 -16.70
C ARG A 444 29.89 5.44 -16.26
N PRO A 445 29.27 4.53 -17.01
CA PRO A 445 29.34 3.11 -16.69
C PRO A 445 30.74 2.55 -16.91
N TRP A 446 31.02 1.45 -16.25
CA TRP A 446 32.21 0.64 -16.46
C TRP A 446 31.85 -0.84 -16.44
N ALA A 447 32.64 -1.64 -17.13
CA ALA A 447 32.50 -3.09 -17.21
C ALA A 447 33.88 -3.75 -17.05
N GLU A 448 33.94 -4.87 -16.35
CA GLU A 448 35.16 -5.65 -16.13
C GLU A 448 34.88 -7.14 -16.32
N LEU A 449 35.63 -7.77 -17.22
CA LEU A 449 35.57 -9.20 -17.50
C LEU A 449 36.94 -9.82 -17.24
N ALA A 450 37.01 -10.82 -16.36
CA ALA A 450 38.26 -11.49 -15.98
C ALA A 450 39.40 -10.53 -15.53
N GLY A 451 39.06 -9.37 -14.97
CA GLY A 451 40.01 -8.35 -14.51
C GLY A 451 40.38 -7.30 -15.58
N GLU A 452 39.90 -7.45 -16.81
CA GLU A 452 40.13 -6.49 -17.90
C GLU A 452 38.93 -5.55 -18.07
N ARG A 453 39.20 -4.24 -18.26
CA ARG A 453 38.17 -3.24 -18.51
C ARG A 453 37.72 -3.29 -19.97
N LEU A 454 36.41 -3.32 -20.19
CA LEU A 454 35.82 -3.28 -21.52
C LEU A 454 35.48 -1.85 -21.92
N GLU A 455 35.58 -1.57 -23.23
CA GLU A 455 35.13 -0.29 -23.79
C GLU A 455 33.61 -0.19 -23.79
N ILE A 456 33.10 1.00 -23.50
CA ILE A 456 31.66 1.28 -23.46
C ILE A 456 31.35 2.48 -24.34
N GLU A 457 30.44 2.28 -25.29
CA GLU A 457 29.99 3.31 -26.22
C GLU A 457 28.57 3.75 -25.88
N PRO A 458 28.26 5.06 -25.92
CA PRO A 458 26.88 5.52 -25.80
C PRO A 458 26.07 5.12 -27.04
N ARG A 459 24.88 4.55 -26.84
CA ARG A 459 23.98 4.12 -27.93
C ARG A 459 22.75 5.03 -28.06
N GLY A 460 22.37 5.68 -26.98
CA GLY A 460 21.26 6.63 -26.93
C GLY A 460 21.40 7.55 -25.72
N GLU A 461 20.37 8.35 -25.44
CA GLU A 461 20.42 9.29 -24.32
C GLU A 461 20.53 8.59 -22.96
N ARG A 462 19.97 7.39 -22.83
CA ARG A 462 19.85 6.62 -21.58
C ARG A 462 20.39 5.20 -21.69
N SER A 463 21.19 4.92 -22.71
CA SER A 463 21.70 3.58 -22.98
C SER A 463 23.13 3.56 -23.49
N TRP A 464 23.83 2.51 -23.10
CA TRP A 464 25.23 2.26 -23.45
C TRP A 464 25.40 0.83 -23.95
N MET A 465 26.45 0.62 -24.73
CA MET A 465 26.80 -0.66 -25.33
C MET A 465 28.21 -1.04 -24.90
N VAL A 466 28.34 -2.27 -24.39
CA VAL A 466 29.61 -2.92 -24.10
C VAL A 466 29.83 -3.99 -25.15
N ALA A 467 30.89 -3.86 -25.95
CA ALA A 467 31.28 -4.91 -26.89
C ALA A 467 31.97 -6.05 -26.12
N LEU A 468 31.55 -7.29 -26.35
CA LEU A 468 32.20 -8.46 -25.75
C LEU A 468 33.28 -9.01 -26.69
N PRO A 469 34.44 -9.44 -26.17
CA PRO A 469 35.42 -10.16 -26.96
C PRO A 469 34.88 -11.53 -27.42
N GLU A 470 35.62 -12.26 -28.24
CA GLU A 470 35.26 -13.64 -28.55
C GLU A 470 35.38 -14.50 -27.28
N LEU A 471 34.26 -15.06 -26.85
CA LEU A 471 34.13 -15.86 -25.64
C LEU A 471 33.61 -17.24 -26.01
N ASP A 472 34.05 -18.24 -25.26
CA ASP A 472 33.49 -19.59 -25.31
C ASP A 472 32.12 -19.58 -24.62
N ASP A 473 31.06 -19.82 -25.38
CA ASP A 473 29.67 -19.80 -24.94
C ASP A 473 29.28 -21.03 -24.11
N SER A 474 30.15 -22.05 -24.03
CA SER A 474 29.96 -23.22 -23.17
C SER A 474 30.30 -22.94 -21.70
N VAL A 475 30.92 -21.81 -21.39
CA VAL A 475 31.38 -21.47 -20.03
C VAL A 475 30.71 -20.20 -19.54
N SER A 476 29.96 -20.29 -18.44
CA SER A 476 29.38 -19.12 -17.80
C SER A 476 30.45 -18.27 -17.11
N ARG A 477 30.38 -16.95 -17.26
CA ARG A 477 31.38 -16.01 -16.75
C ARG A 477 30.71 -14.78 -16.13
N PRO A 478 31.14 -14.32 -14.93
CA PRO A 478 30.63 -13.09 -14.34
C PRO A 478 31.27 -11.87 -15.02
N LEU A 479 30.44 -10.96 -15.50
CA LEU A 479 30.79 -9.61 -15.92
C LEU A 479 30.49 -8.66 -14.76
N LYS A 480 31.52 -8.01 -14.21
CA LYS A 480 31.29 -7.00 -13.17
C LYS A 480 30.91 -5.68 -13.83
N LEU A 481 29.89 -5.04 -13.28
CA LEU A 481 29.33 -3.81 -13.79
C LEU A 481 29.23 -2.76 -12.68
N GLY A 482 29.32 -1.51 -13.07
CA GLY A 482 29.12 -0.37 -12.18
C GLY A 482 29.09 0.94 -12.94
N ALA A 483 28.93 2.04 -12.22
CA ALA A 483 28.94 3.36 -12.83
C ALA A 483 29.38 4.43 -11.84
N GLU A 484 30.06 5.45 -12.35
CA GLU A 484 30.20 6.73 -11.65
C GLU A 484 29.06 7.64 -12.12
N VAL A 485 28.27 8.13 -11.18
CA VAL A 485 27.09 8.96 -11.45
C VAL A 485 27.22 10.29 -10.74
N ARG A 486 26.81 11.38 -11.41
CA ARG A 486 26.72 12.71 -10.80
C ARG A 486 25.27 13.21 -10.78
N LEU A 487 24.61 13.13 -9.62
CA LEU A 487 23.25 13.64 -9.42
C LEU A 487 23.24 14.68 -8.30
N GLN A 488 22.44 15.73 -8.44
CA GLN A 488 22.24 16.77 -7.40
C GLN A 488 23.56 17.34 -6.82
N ALA A 489 24.58 17.52 -7.68
CA ALA A 489 25.94 17.94 -7.32
C ALA A 489 26.74 16.98 -6.43
N GLN A 490 26.25 15.77 -6.17
CA GLN A 490 26.95 14.68 -5.51
C GLN A 490 27.42 13.64 -6.53
N THR A 491 28.54 12.98 -6.23
CA THR A 491 29.04 11.84 -7.01
C THR A 491 28.74 10.55 -6.27
N HIS A 492 28.07 9.62 -6.95
CA HIS A 492 27.72 8.29 -6.45
C HIS A 492 28.52 7.25 -7.22
N GLU A 493 29.19 6.35 -6.51
CA GLU A 493 29.80 5.16 -7.13
C GLU A 493 28.83 3.98 -6.99
N LEU A 494 28.25 3.59 -8.12
CA LEU A 494 27.29 2.51 -8.21
C LEU A 494 28.02 1.20 -8.46
N ARG A 495 27.76 0.22 -7.60
CA ARG A 495 28.11 -1.18 -7.86
C ARG A 495 26.84 -1.89 -8.28
N LEU A 496 26.84 -2.37 -9.51
CA LEU A 496 25.73 -3.15 -10.02
C LEU A 496 25.96 -4.62 -9.63
N PRO A 497 24.88 -5.41 -9.50
CA PRO A 497 25.00 -6.84 -9.48
C PRO A 497 25.86 -7.36 -10.67
N PRO A 498 26.58 -8.47 -10.51
CA PRO A 498 27.33 -9.05 -11.62
C PRO A 498 26.40 -9.73 -12.61
N LEU A 499 26.62 -9.47 -13.91
CA LEU A 499 25.90 -10.11 -15.00
C LEU A 499 26.57 -11.42 -15.39
N MET A 500 25.83 -12.52 -15.32
CA MET A 500 26.32 -13.82 -15.77
C MET A 500 26.16 -13.97 -17.28
N LEU A 501 27.27 -13.95 -18.00
CA LEU A 501 27.33 -14.27 -19.42
C LEU A 501 27.11 -15.77 -19.61
N PHE A 502 26.36 -16.14 -20.66
CA PHE A 502 26.05 -17.53 -21.02
C PHE A 502 25.47 -18.36 -19.86
N ALA A 503 24.54 -17.77 -19.11
CA ALA A 503 23.94 -18.37 -17.92
C ALA A 503 23.25 -19.73 -18.19
N GLU A 504 22.74 -19.95 -19.40
CA GLU A 504 22.11 -21.22 -19.80
C GLU A 504 23.10 -22.38 -19.94
N SER A 505 24.39 -22.08 -20.14
CA SER A 505 25.47 -23.06 -20.26
C SER A 505 26.04 -23.47 -18.90
N ALA A 506 25.56 -22.88 -17.80
CA ALA A 506 26.02 -23.15 -16.45
C ALA A 506 25.57 -24.55 -15.96
N THR A 507 26.52 -25.35 -15.47
CA THR A 507 26.17 -26.61 -14.76
C THR A 507 25.53 -26.30 -13.40
N GLY A 508 24.76 -27.23 -12.83
CA GLY A 508 23.90 -27.02 -11.65
C GLY A 508 24.55 -26.40 -10.39
N LEU A 509 25.88 -26.39 -10.28
CA LEU A 509 26.63 -25.70 -9.22
C LEU A 509 26.89 -24.21 -9.50
N ASP A 510 26.99 -23.81 -10.76
CA ASP A 510 27.20 -22.41 -11.18
C ASP A 510 25.89 -21.61 -11.17
N LEU A 511 24.76 -22.27 -11.45
CA LEU A 511 23.41 -21.70 -11.36
C LEU A 511 23.05 -21.22 -9.94
N ALA A 512 23.62 -21.82 -8.90
CA ALA A 512 23.41 -21.40 -7.50
C ALA A 512 24.10 -20.09 -7.12
N ARG A 513 25.16 -19.70 -7.85
CA ARG A 513 25.85 -18.40 -7.66
C ARG A 513 25.36 -17.31 -8.61
N GLY A 514 24.88 -17.70 -9.79
CA GLY A 514 24.48 -16.79 -10.88
C GLY A 514 23.04 -16.28 -10.85
N ARG A 515 22.17 -16.84 -10.00
CA ARG A 515 20.77 -16.41 -9.89
C ARG A 515 20.59 -14.97 -9.36
N GLY A 516 21.68 -14.26 -9.03
CA GLY A 516 21.71 -12.94 -8.38
C GLY A 516 21.11 -11.76 -9.16
N GLU A 517 21.03 -11.82 -10.49
CA GLU A 517 20.40 -10.76 -11.32
C GLU A 517 18.98 -11.10 -11.78
N LEU A 518 18.60 -12.39 -11.75
CA LEU A 518 17.21 -12.83 -11.93
C LEU A 518 16.51 -13.07 -10.59
N SER A 519 17.19 -12.86 -9.46
CA SER A 519 16.61 -13.08 -8.15
C SER A 519 15.83 -11.86 -7.62
N ALA A 520 14.70 -11.58 -8.26
CA ALA A 520 13.46 -11.38 -7.49
C ALA A 520 13.00 -12.70 -6.81
N GLU A 521 13.63 -13.82 -7.17
CA GLU A 521 13.32 -15.18 -6.75
C GLU A 521 13.77 -15.60 -5.33
N ARG A 522 14.63 -14.86 -4.64
CA ARG A 522 15.24 -15.40 -3.40
C ARG A 522 14.35 -15.35 -2.15
N PHE A 523 13.14 -14.82 -2.23
CA PHE A 523 12.23 -14.76 -1.07
C PHE A 523 10.91 -15.54 -1.22
N HIS A 524 10.55 -16.01 -2.42
CA HIS A 524 9.36 -16.84 -2.60
C HIS A 524 9.64 -18.35 -2.66
N GLN A 525 10.90 -18.77 -2.91
CA GLN A 525 11.25 -20.20 -2.94
C GLN A 525 11.42 -20.84 -1.55
N ASP A 526 11.91 -20.10 -0.55
CA ASP A 526 12.18 -20.68 0.79
C ASP A 526 10.90 -21.00 1.58
N LEU A 527 9.74 -20.47 1.16
CA LEU A 527 8.43 -20.85 1.70
C LEU A 527 7.85 -22.12 1.06
N ALA A 528 8.33 -22.53 -0.13
CA ALA A 528 7.87 -23.74 -0.81
C ALA A 528 8.74 -24.97 -0.53
N ALA A 529 9.95 -24.79 0.01
CA ALA A 529 10.92 -25.87 0.23
C ALA A 529 10.72 -26.66 1.55
N GLY A 530 9.63 -26.43 2.27
CA GLY A 530 9.23 -27.23 3.41
C GLY A 530 7.84 -27.80 3.22
N HIS A 531 7.75 -29.04 2.71
CA HIS A 531 6.76 -30.09 2.97
C HIS A 531 6.54 -30.94 1.71
N GLY A 532 7.38 -31.96 1.54
CA GLY A 532 7.09 -33.05 0.63
C GLY A 532 6.12 -34.04 1.27
N ARG A 533 4.94 -34.23 0.66
CA ARG A 533 4.33 -35.55 0.39
C ARG A 533 2.99 -35.40 -0.34
N ASP A 534 2.79 -36.32 -1.27
CA ASP A 534 1.63 -36.47 -2.17
C ASP A 534 0.28 -36.36 -1.44
N ALA A 535 -0.56 -35.40 -1.87
CA ALA A 535 -2.00 -35.42 -1.64
C ALA A 535 -2.72 -34.78 -2.83
N ASP A 536 -3.67 -35.53 -3.40
CA ASP A 536 -4.53 -35.15 -4.51
C ASP A 536 -5.32 -33.84 -4.22
N PRO A 537 -5.05 -32.72 -4.92
CA PRO A 537 -5.64 -31.41 -4.64
C PRO A 537 -7.15 -31.29 -4.98
N GLY A 538 -7.70 -32.27 -5.71
CA GLY A 538 -9.05 -32.17 -6.30
C GLY A 538 -10.22 -32.19 -5.31
N GLY A 539 -10.02 -32.65 -4.07
CA GLY A 539 -11.14 -32.95 -3.14
C GLY A 539 -11.36 -31.96 -1.98
N VAL A 540 -10.52 -30.93 -1.83
CA VAL A 540 -10.57 -30.00 -0.67
C VAL A 540 -11.47 -28.79 -0.97
N VAL A 541 -11.37 -28.25 -2.19
CA VAL A 541 -12.12 -27.07 -2.66
C VAL A 541 -13.63 -27.38 -2.80
N GLU A 542 -14.00 -28.61 -3.15
CA GLU A 542 -15.42 -28.98 -3.29
C GLU A 542 -16.11 -29.17 -1.93
N ARG A 543 -15.34 -29.47 -0.86
CA ARG A 543 -15.82 -29.51 0.53
C ARG A 543 -15.94 -28.12 1.15
N PHE A 544 -15.07 -27.18 0.77
CA PHE A 544 -15.16 -25.76 1.10
C PHE A 544 -16.51 -25.15 0.64
N VAL A 545 -16.99 -25.53 -0.55
CA VAL A 545 -18.29 -25.10 -1.13
C VAL A 545 -19.51 -25.66 -0.37
N GLY A 546 -19.40 -26.83 0.27
CA GLY A 546 -20.51 -27.46 1.01
C GLY A 546 -20.77 -26.90 2.42
N ALA A 547 -19.74 -26.33 3.06
CA ALA A 547 -19.83 -25.84 4.45
C ALA A 547 -20.38 -24.40 4.54
N ILE A 548 -20.02 -23.53 3.58
CA ILE A 548 -20.44 -22.12 3.50
C ILE A 548 -21.97 -21.99 3.35
N ASN A 549 -22.61 -22.92 2.65
CA ASN A 549 -24.06 -22.87 2.37
C ASN A 549 -24.99 -23.08 3.58
N ARG A 550 -24.47 -23.45 4.77
CA ARG A 550 -25.31 -23.69 5.96
C ARG A 550 -25.16 -22.67 7.09
N GLY A 551 -24.07 -21.89 7.13
CA GLY A 551 -23.80 -20.93 8.21
C GLY A 551 -24.28 -19.50 7.97
N VAL A 552 -24.38 -19.06 6.72
CA VAL A 552 -24.65 -17.65 6.38
C VAL A 552 -26.15 -17.30 6.46
N ALA A 553 -27.03 -18.29 6.44
CA ALA A 553 -28.49 -18.07 6.52
C ALA A 553 -29.00 -17.76 7.94
N SER A 554 -28.25 -18.06 9.01
CA SER A 554 -28.72 -17.89 10.40
C SER A 554 -28.30 -16.57 11.05
N GLY A 555 -27.24 -15.90 10.57
CA GLY A 555 -26.78 -14.61 11.11
C GLY A 555 -27.51 -13.38 10.57
N VAL A 556 -28.01 -13.45 9.33
CA VAL A 556 -28.65 -12.32 8.62
C VAL A 556 -30.07 -12.02 9.15
N GLU A 557 -30.76 -13.02 9.70
CA GLU A 557 -32.11 -12.88 10.26
C GLU A 557 -32.09 -12.14 11.62
N HIS A 558 -31.01 -12.26 12.40
CA HIS A 558 -30.91 -11.68 13.75
C HIS A 558 -30.57 -10.18 13.73
N TRP A 559 -29.76 -9.72 12.76
CA TRP A 559 -29.46 -8.29 12.54
C TRP A 559 -30.71 -7.51 12.13
N ARG A 560 -31.56 -8.10 11.27
CA ARG A 560 -32.79 -7.47 10.75
C ARG A 560 -33.86 -7.28 11.82
N THR A 561 -33.93 -8.15 12.82
CA THR A 561 -35.01 -8.14 13.83
C THR A 561 -34.69 -7.30 15.08
N SER A 562 -33.42 -7.02 15.39
CA SER A 562 -33.04 -6.47 16.70
C SER A 562 -32.45 -5.05 16.72
N TRP A 563 -31.81 -4.57 15.64
CA TRP A 563 -31.14 -3.25 15.61
C TRP A 563 -31.79 -2.21 14.69
N GLN A 564 -32.37 -2.62 13.55
CA GLN A 564 -32.97 -1.70 12.56
C GLN A 564 -34.19 -0.89 13.08
N PRO A 565 -35.09 -1.42 13.94
CA PRO A 565 -36.24 -0.67 14.44
C PRO A 565 -35.91 0.35 15.54
N ARG A 566 -34.79 0.17 16.26
CA ARG A 566 -34.44 1.01 17.43
C ARG A 566 -33.69 2.28 17.04
N LEU A 567 -32.89 2.25 15.98
CA LEU A 567 -32.14 3.41 15.48
C LEU A 567 -32.98 4.32 14.59
N SER A 568 -33.89 3.76 13.79
CA SER A 568 -34.80 4.52 12.93
C SER A 568 -35.92 5.25 13.72
N GLY A 569 -36.31 4.72 14.88
CA GLY A 569 -37.34 5.34 15.74
C GLY A 569 -36.88 6.57 16.55
N LEU A 570 -35.58 6.71 16.79
CA LEU A 570 -34.99 7.85 17.52
C LEU A 570 -34.69 9.03 16.59
N ALA A 571 -34.27 8.76 15.35
CA ALA A 571 -33.98 9.78 14.35
C ALA A 571 -35.23 10.44 13.73
N ALA A 572 -36.41 9.79 13.82
CA ALA A 572 -37.66 10.29 13.25
C ALA A 572 -38.45 11.25 14.16
N ARG A 573 -37.94 11.59 15.36
CA ARG A 573 -38.65 12.45 16.34
C ARG A 573 -38.16 13.91 16.27
N PRO A 574 -38.96 14.87 15.75
CA PRO A 574 -38.56 16.27 15.60
C PRO A 574 -38.25 16.96 16.95
N LEU A 575 -38.76 16.42 18.06
CA LEU A 575 -38.53 16.90 19.42
C LEU A 575 -37.07 16.72 19.90
N VAL A 576 -36.35 15.72 19.38
CA VAL A 576 -34.94 15.46 19.74
C VAL A 576 -34.03 16.54 19.13
N TRP A 577 -34.32 16.95 17.89
CA TRP A 577 -33.63 18.06 17.23
C TRP A 577 -33.94 19.42 17.86
N ALA A 578 -35.18 19.63 18.34
CA ALA A 578 -35.55 20.84 19.07
C ALA A 578 -34.85 20.95 20.44
N LEU A 579 -34.70 19.84 21.16
CA LEU A 579 -33.97 19.79 22.43
C LEU A 579 -32.45 19.99 22.25
N ALA A 580 -31.87 19.38 21.21
CA ALA A 580 -30.46 19.60 20.85
C ALA A 580 -30.18 21.07 20.46
N GLY A 581 -31.06 21.67 19.65
CA GLY A 581 -30.99 23.10 19.31
C GLY A 581 -31.13 24.02 20.53
N GLY A 582 -32.02 23.69 21.46
CA GLY A 582 -32.19 24.43 22.71
C GLY A 582 -30.96 24.37 23.63
N ALA A 583 -30.32 23.20 23.73
CA ALA A 583 -29.11 23.02 24.54
C ALA A 583 -27.93 23.86 24.00
N VAL A 584 -27.74 23.89 22.68
CA VAL A 584 -26.71 24.73 22.04
C VAL A 584 -26.96 26.22 22.29
N LEU A 585 -28.22 26.65 22.24
CA LEU A 585 -28.60 28.05 22.46
C LEU A 585 -28.37 28.50 23.91
N ILE A 586 -28.58 27.60 24.88
CA ILE A 586 -28.27 27.84 26.30
C ILE A 586 -26.76 27.96 26.54
N VAL A 587 -25.96 27.12 25.90
CA VAL A 587 -24.48 27.18 26.00
C VAL A 587 -23.96 28.51 25.44
N ILE A 588 -24.48 28.96 24.29
CA ILE A 588 -24.12 30.26 23.68
C ILE A 588 -24.54 31.42 24.61
N LEU A 589 -25.73 31.36 25.22
CA LEU A 589 -26.21 32.39 26.14
C LEU A 589 -25.35 32.47 27.41
N LEU A 590 -24.93 31.32 27.95
CA LEU A 590 -24.03 31.24 29.10
C LEU A 590 -22.65 31.81 28.78
N PHE A 591 -22.13 31.60 27.57
CA PHE A 591 -20.86 32.15 27.12
C PHE A 591 -20.91 33.68 26.99
N LEU A 592 -21.99 34.22 26.41
CA LEU A 592 -22.23 35.66 26.29
C LEU A 592 -22.42 36.36 27.66
N LEU A 593 -23.04 35.68 28.62
CA LEU A 593 -23.22 36.19 29.98
C LEU A 593 -21.91 36.17 30.79
N ARG A 594 -21.02 35.18 30.55
CA ARG A 594 -19.67 35.13 31.14
C ARG A 594 -18.79 36.27 30.64
N GLY A 595 -18.87 36.61 29.35
CA GLY A 595 -18.16 37.75 28.76
C GLY A 595 -18.61 39.12 29.29
N ARG A 596 -19.87 39.26 29.73
CA ARG A 596 -20.36 40.50 30.37
C ARG A 596 -19.95 40.64 31.85
N ARG A 597 -19.70 39.55 32.56
CA ARG A 597 -19.24 39.59 33.97
C ARG A 597 -17.76 39.92 34.13
N GLN A 598 -16.92 39.64 33.14
CA GLN A 598 -15.49 39.99 33.18
C GLN A 598 -15.19 41.49 32.92
N ARG A 599 -16.16 42.29 32.46
CA ARG A 599 -16.01 43.75 32.25
C ARG A 599 -16.35 44.62 33.46
N ARG A 600 -16.52 44.04 34.65
CA ARG A 600 -16.68 44.79 35.91
C ARG A 600 -15.71 44.27 36.98
N ARG A 601 -14.46 44.72 36.92
CA ARG A 601 -13.57 44.81 38.09
C ARG A 601 -13.36 46.30 38.40
N PRO A 602 -13.50 46.74 39.66
CA PRO A 602 -13.32 48.15 40.01
C PRO A 602 -11.82 48.52 40.00
N ALA A 603 -11.52 49.73 39.54
CA ALA A 603 -10.17 50.28 39.51
C ALA A 603 -9.62 50.45 40.94
N HIS A 604 -8.40 49.98 41.15
CA HIS A 604 -7.59 50.25 42.32
C HIS A 604 -7.22 51.74 42.32
N ARG A 605 -7.52 52.44 43.42
CA ARG A 605 -7.20 53.85 43.65
C ARG A 605 -5.96 53.89 44.53
N GLU A 606 -4.84 54.35 43.98
CA GLU A 606 -3.70 54.85 44.74
C GLU A 606 -4.10 56.20 45.35
N ASP A 607 -3.91 56.37 46.66
CA ASP A 607 -3.78 57.69 47.28
C ASP A 607 -2.33 57.83 47.81
N PRO A 608 -1.70 59.01 47.64
CA PRO A 608 -0.33 59.30 48.08
C PRO A 608 -0.28 59.93 49.48
N HIS A 609 0.82 59.66 50.22
CA HIS A 609 1.20 60.20 51.55
C HIS A 609 0.25 59.80 52.70
N VAL A 610 0.67 59.22 53.83
CA VAL A 610 1.79 59.49 54.77
C VAL A 610 2.16 58.18 55.46
#